data_AF-A0A0W0YBT8-F1
#
_entry.id   AF-A0A0W0YBT8-F1
#
_cell.length_a   1.000
_cell.length_b   1.000
_cell.length_c   1.000
_cell.angle_alpha   90.00
_cell.angle_beta   90.00
_cell.angle_gamma   90.00
#
_symmetry.space_group_name_H-M   'P 1'
#
loop_
_entity.id
_entity.type
_entity.pdbx_description
1 polymer ?
#
loop_
_entity_poly.entity_id
_entity_poly.type
_entity_poly.pdbx_seq_one_letter_code
_entity_poly.pdbx_strand_id
1 'polypeptide(L)'
;MWYLEIMNQLLEKLPQEKREDGENFLKELFLCIGKIEAHPEMEFFLGLIDKAFSKFGDKEPNSVTLTEFSRYLFGLTLLYLKSSNDQPIWNSDFIPSSDRVVKFLAIDRNEKSMIKFLNQLEMDTFASLNYKVNVNFNQLRVILKNYSTLKTAQGFIDACNKLNHLDVSHGFGMLVRDAKKIVASAEIKDINSVDSLLQFSLLNSKSQSHRLSIFKSITNSNISPPGENTSHGFQ
;
A
#
# COMPACT_ATOMS: atom_id res chain seq x y z
N MET A 1 5.73 -12.48 -4.75
CA MET A 1 4.70 -11.44 -4.97
C MET A 1 5.41 -10.10 -5.05
N TRP A 2 5.06 -9.24 -6.02
CA TRP A 2 5.82 -8.00 -6.28
C TRP A 2 5.91 -7.08 -5.05
N TYR A 3 4.82 -6.96 -4.29
CA TYR A 3 4.75 -6.12 -3.10
C TYR A 3 5.65 -6.61 -1.96
N LEU A 4 5.83 -7.93 -1.82
CA LEU A 4 6.65 -8.50 -0.73
C LEU A 4 8.12 -8.14 -0.91
N GLU A 5 8.61 -8.18 -2.16
CA GLU A 5 9.99 -7.84 -2.49
C GLU A 5 10.29 -6.35 -2.25
N ILE A 6 9.31 -5.48 -2.50
CA ILE A 6 9.38 -4.05 -2.15
C ILE A 6 9.37 -3.87 -0.63
N MET A 7 8.44 -4.52 0.09
CA MET A 7 8.35 -4.43 1.55
C MET A 7 9.59 -4.98 2.27
N ASN A 8 10.26 -5.98 1.69
CA ASN A 8 11.49 -6.54 2.23
C ASN A 8 12.64 -5.52 2.32
N GLN A 9 12.59 -4.44 1.53
CA GLN A 9 13.59 -3.36 1.63
C GLN A 9 13.55 -2.67 2.99
N LEU A 10 12.40 -2.67 3.68
CA LEU A 10 12.28 -2.10 5.02
C LEU A 10 12.86 -2.98 6.12
N LEU A 11 13.24 -4.24 5.83
CA LEU A 11 13.82 -5.14 6.84
C LEU A 11 15.20 -4.67 7.31
N GLU A 12 15.91 -3.87 6.53
CA GLU A 12 17.18 -3.26 6.96
C GLU A 12 17.02 -2.34 8.19
N LYS A 13 15.80 -1.82 8.40
CA LYS A 13 15.46 -0.95 9.52
C LYS A 13 15.36 -1.71 10.83
N LEU A 14 15.20 -3.03 10.77
CA LEU A 14 15.19 -3.90 11.93
C LEU A 14 16.62 -4.27 12.36
N PRO A 15 16.86 -4.50 13.67
CA PRO A 15 18.07 -5.13 14.15
C PRO A 15 18.40 -6.39 13.35
N GLN A 16 19.68 -6.59 13.06
CA GLN A 16 20.14 -7.67 12.18
C GLN A 16 19.63 -9.05 12.61
N GLU A 17 19.64 -9.31 13.91
CA GLU A 17 19.16 -10.54 14.54
C GLU A 17 17.64 -10.73 14.46
N LYS A 18 16.88 -9.68 14.09
CA LYS A 18 15.42 -9.69 13.94
C LYS A 18 14.94 -9.63 12.48
N ARG A 19 15.84 -9.56 11.50
CA ARG A 19 15.46 -9.44 10.08
C ARG A 19 14.77 -10.70 9.57
N GLU A 20 15.24 -11.88 9.94
CA GLU A 20 14.59 -13.15 9.60
C GLU A 20 13.18 -13.25 10.22
N ASP A 21 13.04 -12.85 11.49
CA ASP A 21 11.74 -12.77 12.16
C ASP A 21 10.80 -11.77 11.43
N GLY A 22 11.34 -10.64 10.95
CA GLY A 22 10.60 -9.66 10.17
C GLY A 22 10.14 -10.19 8.80
N GLU A 23 10.99 -10.93 8.09
CA GLU A 23 10.61 -11.59 6.84
C GLU A 23 9.53 -12.64 7.06
N ASN A 24 9.67 -13.43 8.12
CA ASN A 24 8.66 -14.42 8.52
C ASN A 24 7.34 -13.75 8.90
N PHE A 25 7.38 -12.62 9.60
CA PHE A 25 6.19 -11.81 9.88
C PHE A 25 5.50 -11.37 8.60
N LEU A 26 6.22 -10.82 7.62
CA LEU A 26 5.62 -10.38 6.36
C LEU A 26 4.95 -11.54 5.62
N LYS A 27 5.61 -12.70 5.53
CA LYS A 27 5.02 -13.90 4.91
C LYS A 27 3.74 -14.32 5.62
N GLU A 28 3.77 -14.43 6.94
CA GLU A 28 2.60 -14.84 7.74
C GLU A 28 1.47 -13.80 7.70
N LEU A 29 1.80 -12.51 7.59
CA LEU A 29 0.83 -11.43 7.40
C LEU A 29 0.05 -11.64 6.10
N PHE A 30 0.73 -11.83 4.96
CA PHE A 30 0.05 -12.02 3.67
C PHE A 30 -0.67 -13.36 3.57
N LEU A 31 -0.20 -14.41 4.25
CA LEU A 31 -0.94 -15.67 4.38
C LEU A 31 -2.22 -15.49 5.22
N CYS A 32 -2.17 -14.70 6.29
CA CYS A 32 -3.34 -14.36 7.09
C CYS A 32 -4.37 -13.60 6.25
N ILE A 33 -3.92 -12.60 5.49
CA ILE A 33 -4.78 -11.81 4.59
C ILE A 33 -5.48 -12.72 3.57
N GLY A 34 -4.75 -13.62 2.91
CA GLY A 34 -5.33 -14.51 1.90
C GLY A 34 -6.41 -15.47 2.41
N LYS A 35 -6.51 -15.69 3.74
CA LYS A 35 -7.59 -16.46 4.37
C LYS A 35 -8.85 -15.64 4.64
N ILE A 36 -8.70 -14.33 4.75
CA ILE A 36 -9.77 -13.38 5.06
C ILE A 36 -10.35 -12.84 3.76
N GLU A 37 -9.47 -12.43 2.85
CA GLU A 37 -9.80 -11.90 1.54
C GLU A 37 -8.87 -12.54 0.49
N ALA A 38 -9.44 -13.37 -0.39
CA ALA A 38 -8.70 -14.11 -1.39
C ALA A 38 -8.15 -13.19 -2.49
N HIS A 39 -8.83 -12.07 -2.75
CA HIS A 39 -8.48 -11.11 -3.79
C HIS A 39 -8.45 -9.67 -3.25
N PRO A 40 -7.46 -9.32 -2.40
CA PRO A 40 -7.36 -7.95 -1.91
C PRO A 40 -7.19 -6.98 -3.07
N GLU A 41 -7.90 -5.85 -2.97
CA GLU A 41 -7.84 -4.77 -3.96
C GLU A 41 -6.43 -4.17 -4.08
N MET A 42 -6.13 -3.55 -5.23
CA MET A 42 -4.81 -2.97 -5.49
C MET A 42 -4.46 -1.88 -4.45
N GLU A 43 -5.46 -1.12 -4.04
CA GLU A 43 -5.39 -0.05 -3.05
C GLU A 43 -4.85 -0.53 -1.72
N PHE A 44 -5.16 -1.76 -1.32
CA PHE A 44 -4.62 -2.37 -0.12
C PHE A 44 -3.09 -2.46 -0.19
N PHE A 45 -2.56 -3.01 -1.28
CA PHE A 45 -1.11 -3.18 -1.45
C PHE A 45 -0.39 -1.83 -1.58
N LEU A 46 -0.97 -0.90 -2.36
CA LEU A 46 -0.39 0.42 -2.57
C LEU A 46 -0.41 1.26 -1.28
N GLY A 47 -1.50 1.21 -0.51
CA GLY A 47 -1.61 1.86 0.79
C GLY A 47 -0.63 1.32 1.80
N LEU A 48 -0.49 -0.01 1.87
CA LEU A 48 0.47 -0.65 2.77
C LEU A 48 1.91 -0.22 2.46
N ILE A 49 2.32 -0.25 1.19
CA ILE A 49 3.67 0.16 0.76
C ILE A 49 3.89 1.65 1.05
N ASP A 50 2.98 2.51 0.61
CA ASP A 50 3.07 3.96 0.79
C ASP A 50 3.26 4.33 2.27
N LYS A 51 2.37 3.83 3.14
CA LYS A 51 2.39 4.20 4.56
C LYS A 51 3.52 3.52 5.33
N ALA A 52 3.96 2.34 4.93
CA ALA A 52 5.14 1.69 5.51
C ALA A 52 6.42 2.47 5.22
N PHE A 53 6.65 2.84 3.96
CA PHE A 53 7.83 3.63 3.58
C PHE A 53 7.77 5.05 4.14
N SER A 54 6.59 5.65 4.26
CA SER A 54 6.43 6.95 4.93
C SER A 54 6.90 6.92 6.39
N LYS A 55 6.66 5.82 7.11
CA LYS A 55 7.03 5.70 8.52
C LYS A 55 8.48 5.26 8.72
N PHE A 56 8.95 4.33 7.90
CA PHE A 56 10.20 3.60 8.13
C PHE A 56 11.29 3.87 7.09
N GLY A 57 10.97 4.40 5.91
CA GLY A 57 11.92 4.56 4.80
C GLY A 57 13.14 5.40 5.19
N ASP A 58 12.91 6.51 5.89
CA ASP A 58 13.94 7.44 6.33
C ASP A 58 14.52 7.12 7.72
N LYS A 59 14.14 5.98 8.32
CA LYS A 59 14.72 5.55 9.60
C LYS A 59 16.13 5.01 9.37
N GLU A 60 16.97 5.19 10.40
CA GLU A 60 18.30 4.62 10.42
C GLU A 60 18.25 3.08 10.40
N PRO A 61 19.20 2.39 9.75
CA PRO A 61 19.32 0.94 9.85
C PRO A 61 19.39 0.47 11.31
N ASN A 62 18.79 -0.69 11.61
CA ASN A 62 18.74 -1.28 12.95
C ASN A 62 18.06 -0.43 14.05
N SER A 63 17.29 0.61 13.70
CA SER A 63 16.66 1.51 14.67
C SER A 63 15.21 1.18 15.04
N VAL A 64 14.54 0.32 14.26
CA VAL A 64 13.11 0.00 14.42
C VAL A 64 12.96 -1.36 15.07
N THR A 65 12.19 -1.44 16.16
CA THR A 65 11.93 -2.73 16.81
C THR A 65 10.99 -3.60 15.96
N LEU A 66 11.17 -4.92 16.02
CA LEU A 66 10.26 -5.86 15.34
C LEU A 66 8.80 -5.64 15.76
N THR A 67 8.53 -5.42 17.04
CA THR A 67 7.16 -5.20 17.53
C THR A 67 6.56 -3.90 17.00
N GLU A 68 7.32 -2.81 16.92
CA GLU A 68 6.85 -1.56 16.30
C GLU A 68 6.51 -1.78 14.82
N PHE A 69 7.42 -2.40 14.08
CA PHE A 69 7.24 -2.73 12.67
C PHE A 69 6.00 -3.59 12.44
N SER A 70 5.90 -4.70 13.16
CA SER A 70 4.80 -5.66 13.03
C SER A 70 3.46 -5.07 13.42
N ARG A 71 3.39 -4.31 14.54
CA ARG A 71 2.14 -3.66 14.95
C ARG A 71 1.69 -2.64 13.93
N TYR A 72 2.58 -1.79 13.44
CA TYR A 72 2.19 -0.77 12.47
C TYR A 72 1.69 -1.39 11.16
N LEU A 73 2.41 -2.37 10.62
CA LEU A 73 1.98 -3.05 9.39
C LEU A 73 0.68 -3.83 9.58
N PHE A 74 0.49 -4.48 10.72
CA PHE A 74 -0.76 -5.18 11.01
C PHE A 74 -1.92 -4.19 11.14
N GLY A 75 -1.72 -3.05 11.82
CA GLY A 75 -2.72 -1.99 11.91
C GLY A 75 -3.09 -1.38 10.55
N LEU A 76 -2.10 -1.17 9.66
CA LEU A 76 -2.38 -0.75 8.28
C LEU A 76 -3.20 -1.80 7.54
N THR A 77 -2.91 -3.07 7.76
CA THR A 77 -3.66 -4.17 7.15
C THR A 77 -5.13 -4.16 7.58
N LEU A 78 -5.41 -3.98 8.87
CA LEU A 78 -6.78 -3.86 9.38
C LEU A 78 -7.52 -2.70 8.69
N LEU A 79 -6.88 -1.53 8.58
CA LEU A 79 -7.50 -0.35 7.98
C LEU A 79 -7.76 -0.53 6.48
N TYR A 80 -6.73 -0.92 5.73
CA TYR A 80 -6.84 -0.94 4.28
C TYR A 80 -7.77 -2.03 3.78
N LEU A 81 -7.76 -3.24 4.37
CA LEU A 81 -8.69 -4.29 3.97
C LEU A 81 -10.15 -3.87 4.16
N LYS A 82 -10.46 -3.18 5.26
CA LYS A 82 -11.81 -2.66 5.53
C LYS A 82 -12.20 -1.50 4.64
N SER A 83 -11.25 -0.63 4.32
CA SER A 83 -11.53 0.58 3.53
C SER A 83 -11.63 0.31 2.02
N SER A 84 -11.01 -0.79 1.55
CA SER A 84 -10.92 -1.12 0.14
C SER A 84 -11.98 -2.12 -0.32
N ASN A 85 -12.66 -2.83 0.59
CA ASN A 85 -13.65 -3.83 0.25
C ASN A 85 -15.09 -3.28 0.43
N ASP A 86 -15.98 -3.61 -0.49
CA ASP A 86 -17.42 -3.32 -0.35
C ASP A 86 -18.09 -4.29 0.64
N GLN A 87 -17.46 -5.45 0.91
CA GLN A 87 -17.90 -6.37 1.96
C GLN A 87 -17.40 -5.94 3.33
N PRO A 88 -18.26 -6.01 4.37
CA PRO A 88 -17.87 -5.64 5.72
C PRO A 88 -16.87 -6.66 6.28
N ILE A 89 -15.63 -6.22 6.49
CA ILE A 89 -14.60 -6.97 7.21
C ILE A 89 -14.52 -6.43 8.66
N TRP A 90 -14.58 -7.32 9.63
CA TRP A 90 -14.51 -7.00 11.06
C TRP A 90 -13.17 -7.44 11.66
N ASN A 91 -12.76 -6.81 12.76
CA ASN A 91 -11.53 -7.25 13.46
C ASN A 91 -11.63 -8.70 13.98
N SER A 92 -12.85 -9.18 14.24
CA SER A 92 -13.09 -10.59 14.62
C SER A 92 -12.69 -11.58 13.53
N ASP A 93 -12.76 -11.18 12.25
CA ASP A 93 -12.46 -12.07 11.12
C ASP A 93 -10.97 -12.40 11.03
N PHE A 94 -10.12 -11.56 11.65
CA PHE A 94 -8.68 -11.80 11.72
C PHE A 94 -8.32 -12.84 12.78
N ILE A 95 -9.14 -13.03 13.83
CA ILE A 95 -8.80 -13.87 14.98
C ILE A 95 -8.43 -15.30 14.56
N PRO A 96 -9.26 -16.02 13.77
CA PRO A 96 -8.97 -17.42 13.42
C PRO A 96 -7.69 -17.60 12.60
N SER A 97 -7.24 -16.53 11.92
CA SER A 97 -6.09 -16.55 11.02
C SER A 97 -4.84 -15.90 11.63
N SER A 98 -4.96 -15.29 12.81
CA SER A 98 -3.93 -14.42 13.40
C SER A 98 -2.86 -15.13 14.22
N ASP A 99 -3.03 -16.40 14.59
CA ASP A 99 -2.14 -17.12 15.52
C ASP A 99 -0.65 -17.01 15.18
N ARG A 100 -0.32 -17.04 13.89
CA ARG A 100 1.06 -16.99 13.39
C ARG A 100 1.63 -15.58 13.36
N VAL A 101 0.77 -14.57 13.31
CA VAL A 101 1.12 -13.15 13.27
C VAL A 101 1.20 -12.57 14.69
N VAL A 102 0.31 -13.00 15.58
CA VAL A 102 0.19 -12.52 16.97
C VAL A 102 1.48 -12.65 17.76
N LYS A 103 2.29 -13.69 17.51
CA LYS A 103 3.59 -13.86 18.19
C LYS A 103 4.55 -12.68 17.98
N PHE A 104 4.40 -11.92 16.89
CA PHE A 104 5.23 -10.75 16.58
C PHE A 104 4.66 -9.45 17.18
N LEU A 105 3.39 -9.45 17.58
CA LEU A 105 2.67 -8.29 18.08
C LEU A 105 2.85 -8.09 19.60
N ALA A 106 3.49 -9.02 20.31
CA ALA A 106 3.68 -9.00 21.76
C ALA A 106 2.35 -8.78 22.53
N ILE A 107 1.38 -9.68 22.33
CA ILE A 107 0.04 -9.65 22.95
C ILE A 107 -0.21 -10.97 23.68
N ASP A 108 -0.94 -10.91 24.79
CA ASP A 108 -1.48 -12.08 25.47
C ASP A 108 -2.61 -12.76 24.67
N ARG A 109 -2.59 -14.10 24.61
CA ARG A 109 -3.41 -14.92 23.70
C ARG A 109 -4.89 -15.13 24.09
N ASN A 110 -5.46 -14.28 24.94
CA ASN A 110 -6.88 -14.37 25.28
C ASN A 110 -7.73 -13.67 24.20
N GLU A 111 -8.73 -14.33 23.62
CA GLU A 111 -9.62 -13.81 22.56
C GLU A 111 -10.26 -12.45 22.90
N LYS A 112 -10.80 -12.28 24.13
CA LYS A 112 -11.38 -10.98 24.56
C LYS A 112 -10.32 -9.88 24.59
N SER A 113 -9.09 -10.24 24.96
CA SER A 113 -7.95 -9.32 24.96
C SER A 113 -7.48 -9.02 23.53
N MET A 114 -7.58 -10.00 22.63
CA MET A 114 -7.24 -9.87 21.22
C MET A 114 -8.14 -8.88 20.51
N ILE A 115 -9.47 -9.02 20.61
CA ILE A 115 -10.42 -8.08 19.97
C ILE A 115 -10.15 -6.64 20.43
N LYS A 116 -10.00 -6.44 21.74
CA LYS A 116 -9.71 -5.12 22.31
C LYS A 116 -8.39 -4.58 21.77
N PHE A 117 -7.37 -5.41 21.70
CA PHE A 117 -6.07 -5.04 21.14
C PHE A 117 -6.17 -4.68 19.65
N LEU A 118 -6.86 -5.47 18.83
CA LEU A 118 -7.03 -5.20 17.40
C LEU A 118 -7.76 -3.88 17.16
N ASN A 119 -8.83 -3.62 17.91
CA ASN A 119 -9.56 -2.35 17.85
C ASN A 119 -8.64 -1.17 18.22
N GLN A 120 -7.85 -1.30 19.29
CA GLN A 120 -6.92 -0.25 19.70
C GLN A 120 -5.83 -0.04 18.64
N LEU A 121 -5.26 -1.11 18.12
CA LEU A 121 -4.19 -1.06 17.13
C LEU A 121 -4.66 -0.39 15.83
N GLU A 122 -5.86 -0.71 15.36
CA GLU A 122 -6.49 -0.07 14.21
C GLU A 122 -6.67 1.44 14.46
N MET A 123 -7.24 1.82 15.60
CA MET A 123 -7.47 3.22 15.96
C MET A 123 -6.18 4.02 16.11
N ASP A 124 -5.17 3.45 16.79
CA ASP A 124 -3.85 4.08 16.95
C ASP A 124 -3.17 4.26 15.59
N THR A 125 -3.30 3.27 14.70
CA THR A 125 -2.76 3.38 13.34
C THR A 125 -3.47 4.48 12.57
N PHE A 126 -4.80 4.54 12.63
CA PHE A 126 -5.58 5.57 11.93
C PHE A 126 -5.25 6.98 12.43
N ALA A 127 -5.12 7.13 13.75
CA ALA A 127 -4.67 8.37 14.38
C ALA A 127 -3.23 8.73 13.96
N SER A 128 -2.31 7.76 13.89
CA SER A 128 -0.92 8.00 13.46
C SER A 128 -0.80 8.47 12.01
N LEU A 129 -1.80 8.15 11.18
CA LEU A 129 -1.91 8.64 9.80
C LEU A 129 -2.55 10.04 9.71
N ASN A 130 -2.81 10.71 10.84
CA ASN A 130 -3.63 11.91 10.91
C ASN A 130 -4.98 11.73 10.20
N TYR A 131 -5.56 10.53 10.32
CA TYR A 131 -6.83 10.16 9.69
C TYR A 131 -6.82 10.20 8.15
N LYS A 132 -5.64 10.18 7.51
CA LYS A 132 -5.47 10.20 6.06
C LYS A 132 -5.04 8.84 5.51
N VAL A 133 -6.00 8.10 4.96
CA VAL A 133 -5.77 6.79 4.32
C VAL A 133 -5.49 6.88 2.81
N ASN A 134 -5.53 8.07 2.23
CA ASN A 134 -5.31 8.25 0.79
C ASN A 134 -3.89 7.82 0.41
N VAL A 135 -3.79 7.08 -0.69
CA VAL A 135 -2.52 6.63 -1.26
C VAL A 135 -1.78 7.81 -1.90
N ASN A 136 -0.52 8.02 -1.53
CA ASN A 136 0.34 9.02 -2.16
C ASN A 136 1.06 8.44 -3.39
N PHE A 137 0.46 8.61 -4.57
CA PHE A 137 1.05 8.11 -5.81
C PHE A 137 2.42 8.73 -6.15
N ASN A 138 2.70 9.96 -5.74
CA ASN A 138 4.01 10.57 -6.00
C ASN A 138 5.11 9.86 -5.21
N GLN A 139 4.84 9.50 -3.97
CA GLN A 139 5.75 8.73 -3.14
C GLN A 139 5.93 7.31 -3.68
N LEU A 140 4.85 6.64 -4.08
CA LEU A 140 4.93 5.32 -4.71
C LEU A 140 5.77 5.32 -5.98
N ARG A 141 5.73 6.39 -6.79
CA ARG A 141 6.62 6.53 -7.97
C ARG A 141 8.09 6.58 -7.57
N VAL A 142 8.43 7.29 -6.50
CA VAL A 142 9.79 7.33 -5.96
C VAL A 142 10.21 5.95 -5.45
N ILE A 143 9.33 5.27 -4.70
CA ILE A 143 9.58 3.92 -4.18
C ILE A 143 9.83 2.94 -5.34
N LEU A 144 8.96 2.92 -6.35
CA LEU A 144 9.12 2.05 -7.52
C LEU A 144 10.43 2.34 -8.25
N LYS A 145 10.78 3.61 -8.46
CA LYS A 145 12.04 3.97 -9.13
C LYS A 145 13.27 3.47 -8.36
N ASN A 146 13.25 3.55 -7.04
CA ASN A 146 14.42 3.26 -6.21
C ASN A 146 14.57 1.80 -5.85
N TYR A 147 13.46 1.07 -5.70
CA TYR A 147 13.44 -0.25 -5.07
C TYR A 147 12.88 -1.36 -5.97
N SER A 148 12.30 -1.02 -7.13
CA SER A 148 11.76 -2.06 -8.02
C SER A 148 12.84 -2.71 -8.87
N THR A 149 12.86 -4.03 -8.84
CA THR A 149 13.51 -4.89 -9.81
C THR A 149 12.62 -5.08 -11.05
N LEU A 150 13.18 -5.54 -12.17
CA LEU A 150 12.43 -5.93 -13.37
C LEU A 150 11.26 -6.86 -13.03
N LYS A 151 11.51 -7.85 -12.17
CA LYS A 151 10.51 -8.81 -11.69
C LYS A 151 9.38 -8.14 -10.92
N THR A 152 9.68 -7.19 -10.03
CA THR A 152 8.62 -6.48 -9.29
C THR A 152 7.82 -5.54 -10.18
N ALA A 153 8.47 -4.86 -11.13
CA ALA A 153 7.80 -3.99 -12.08
C ALA A 153 6.86 -4.78 -12.99
N GLN A 154 7.31 -5.92 -13.52
CA GLN A 154 6.47 -6.82 -14.31
C GLN A 154 5.30 -7.36 -13.48
N GLY A 155 5.56 -7.86 -12.26
CA GLY A 155 4.51 -8.36 -11.38
C GLY A 155 3.47 -7.31 -10.99
N PHE A 156 3.87 -6.04 -10.86
CA PHE A 156 2.95 -4.92 -10.66
C PHE A 156 2.11 -4.64 -11.91
N ILE A 157 2.71 -4.62 -13.11
CA ILE A 157 2.00 -4.44 -14.38
C ILE A 157 0.98 -5.57 -14.59
N ASP A 158 1.37 -6.82 -14.36
CA ASP A 158 0.50 -7.98 -14.50
C ASP A 158 -0.70 -7.90 -13.54
N ALA A 159 -0.48 -7.41 -12.32
CA ALA A 159 -1.56 -7.16 -11.36
C ALA A 159 -2.47 -6.01 -11.82
N CYS A 160 -1.93 -4.95 -12.43
CA CYS A 160 -2.71 -3.84 -12.98
C CYS A 160 -3.55 -4.26 -14.20
N ASN A 161 -3.03 -5.15 -15.06
CA ASN A 161 -3.76 -5.63 -16.23
C ASN A 161 -5.01 -6.44 -15.88
N LYS A 162 -5.09 -6.96 -14.65
CA LYS A 162 -6.28 -7.64 -14.11
C LYS A 162 -7.34 -6.67 -13.60
N LEU A 163 -7.03 -5.38 -13.50
CA LEU A 163 -7.98 -4.35 -13.08
C LEU A 163 -8.86 -3.94 -14.25
N ASN A 164 -10.17 -3.82 -14.04
CA ASN A 164 -11.07 -3.26 -15.04
C ASN A 164 -10.72 -1.79 -15.31
N HIS A 165 -10.56 -1.43 -16.58
CA HIS A 165 -10.09 -0.11 -17.06
C HIS A 165 -11.01 1.11 -16.75
N LEU A 166 -11.98 0.97 -15.85
CA LEU A 166 -13.09 1.91 -15.75
C LEU A 166 -12.83 3.13 -14.85
N ASP A 167 -11.78 3.12 -14.01
CA ASP A 167 -11.50 4.27 -13.16
C ASP A 167 -10.03 4.29 -12.74
N VAL A 168 -9.19 5.04 -13.44
CA VAL A 168 -7.76 5.13 -13.12
C VAL A 168 -7.45 6.58 -12.84
N SER A 169 -7.16 6.90 -11.58
CA SER A 169 -6.71 8.24 -11.20
C SER A 169 -5.44 8.60 -12.00
N HIS A 170 -5.25 9.89 -12.31
CA HIS A 170 -4.06 10.34 -13.04
C HIS A 170 -2.76 9.89 -12.36
N GLY A 171 -2.71 9.93 -11.02
CA GLY A 171 -1.57 9.46 -10.24
C GLY A 171 -1.28 7.98 -10.44
N PHE A 172 -2.30 7.13 -10.43
CA PHE A 172 -2.16 5.70 -10.71
C PHE A 172 -1.71 5.44 -12.15
N GLY A 173 -2.26 6.15 -13.13
CA GLY A 173 -1.82 6.06 -14.54
C GLY A 173 -0.34 6.42 -14.73
N MET A 174 0.15 7.43 -14.02
CA MET A 174 1.57 7.79 -14.00
C MET A 174 2.44 6.70 -13.36
N LEU A 175 1.96 6.06 -12.28
CA LEU A 175 2.64 4.96 -11.62
C LEU A 175 2.83 3.76 -12.56
N VAL A 176 1.76 3.35 -13.26
CA VAL A 176 1.79 2.27 -14.26
C VAL A 176 2.74 2.60 -15.41
N ARG A 177 2.76 3.85 -15.88
CA ARG A 177 3.69 4.29 -16.93
C ARG A 177 5.14 4.18 -16.49
N ASP A 178 5.45 4.55 -15.25
CA ASP A 178 6.82 4.46 -14.72
C ASP A 178 7.27 3.01 -14.58
N ALA A 179 6.39 2.10 -14.12
CA ALA A 179 6.67 0.66 -14.11
C ALA A 179 6.97 0.13 -15.52
N LYS A 180 6.17 0.50 -16.53
CA LYS A 180 6.40 0.12 -17.93
C LYS A 180 7.74 0.62 -18.47
N LYS A 181 8.17 1.82 -18.07
CA LYS A 181 9.50 2.35 -18.44
C LYS A 181 10.63 1.54 -17.82
N ILE A 182 10.48 1.06 -16.59
CA ILE A 182 11.48 0.19 -15.93
C ILE A 182 11.66 -1.09 -16.75
N VAL A 183 10.55 -1.74 -17.14
CA VAL A 183 10.59 -2.96 -17.96
C VAL A 183 11.24 -2.69 -19.32
N ALA A 184 10.77 -1.69 -20.06
CA ALA A 184 11.31 -1.35 -21.38
C ALA A 184 12.81 -0.96 -21.33
N SER A 185 13.25 -0.26 -20.28
CA SER A 185 14.66 0.12 -20.14
C SER A 185 15.57 -1.06 -19.81
N ALA A 186 15.03 -2.11 -19.18
CA ALA A 186 15.76 -3.35 -18.93
C ALA A 186 15.84 -4.20 -20.20
N GLU A 187 14.74 -4.31 -20.95
CA GLU A 187 14.70 -4.98 -22.25
C GLU A 187 15.70 -4.35 -23.24
N ILE A 188 15.82 -3.02 -23.30
CA ILE A 188 16.79 -2.33 -24.16
C ILE A 188 18.25 -2.60 -23.76
N LYS A 189 18.53 -2.86 -22.46
CA LYS A 189 19.87 -3.29 -22.02
C LYS A 189 20.18 -4.73 -22.43
N ASP A 190 19.15 -5.58 -22.47
CA ASP A 190 19.25 -6.94 -22.98
C ASP A 190 19.23 -7.01 -24.51
N ILE A 191 18.79 -5.99 -25.25
CA ILE A 191 18.73 -5.93 -26.73
C ILE A 191 20.12 -5.87 -27.43
N ASN A 192 21.24 -5.84 -26.70
CA ASN A 192 22.51 -6.34 -27.26
C ASN A 192 22.52 -7.88 -27.45
N SER A 193 21.44 -8.56 -27.06
CA SER A 193 21.01 -9.90 -27.41
C SER A 193 19.62 -9.79 -28.06
N VAL A 194 19.53 -10.18 -29.32
CA VAL A 194 18.42 -9.90 -30.24
C VAL A 194 17.11 -10.60 -29.82
N ASP A 195 15.99 -9.96 -30.19
CA ASP A 195 14.59 -10.44 -30.21
C ASP A 195 13.80 -10.55 -28.90
N SER A 196 13.09 -9.47 -28.53
CA SER A 196 11.63 -9.54 -28.31
C SER A 196 11.02 -8.13 -28.18
N LEU A 197 10.60 -7.55 -29.31
CA LEU A 197 9.67 -6.43 -29.30
C LEU A 197 8.35 -6.93 -29.85
N LEU A 198 7.28 -6.65 -29.10
CA LEU A 198 5.87 -6.76 -29.45
C LEU A 198 5.23 -8.13 -29.22
N GLN A 199 4.57 -8.27 -28.07
CA GLN A 199 3.18 -8.77 -27.99
C GLN A 199 2.63 -8.60 -26.57
N PHE A 200 1.85 -7.54 -26.33
CA PHE A 200 0.92 -7.51 -25.21
C PHE A 200 -0.47 -7.17 -25.74
N SER A 201 -1.19 -8.23 -26.10
CA SER A 201 -2.60 -8.20 -26.43
C SER A 201 -3.42 -7.92 -25.17
N LEU A 202 -4.19 -6.84 -25.23
CA LEU A 202 -5.33 -6.52 -24.38
C LEU A 202 -6.37 -7.64 -24.48
N LEU A 203 -6.56 -8.48 -23.45
CA LEU A 203 -7.74 -9.33 -23.35
C LEU A 203 -8.23 -9.49 -21.90
N ASN A 204 -9.38 -8.85 -21.66
CA ASN A 204 -10.53 -9.28 -20.87
C ASN A 204 -10.37 -10.43 -19.86
N SER A 205 -10.53 -10.09 -18.57
CA SER A 205 -11.26 -10.92 -17.62
C SER A 205 -11.93 -10.03 -16.58
N LYS A 206 -13.27 -10.14 -16.48
CA LYS A 206 -14.11 -9.39 -15.54
C LYS A 206 -13.75 -9.79 -14.09
N SER A 207 -13.15 -8.85 -13.37
CA SER A 207 -13.10 -8.80 -11.91
C SER A 207 -13.43 -7.37 -11.49
N GLN A 208 -14.49 -7.19 -10.71
CA GLN A 208 -14.97 -5.87 -10.31
C GLN A 208 -14.02 -5.26 -9.28
N SER A 209 -13.33 -4.19 -9.65
CA SER A 209 -12.63 -3.27 -8.74
C SER A 209 -13.27 -1.90 -8.94
N HIS A 210 -13.83 -1.33 -7.87
CA HIS A 210 -14.81 -0.25 -7.99
C HIS A 210 -14.37 1.14 -7.49
N ARG A 211 -13.17 1.35 -6.89
CA ARG A 211 -12.94 2.58 -6.10
C ARG A 211 -11.55 3.23 -6.15
N LEU A 212 -11.01 3.46 -7.34
CA LEU A 212 -9.88 4.41 -7.53
C LEU A 212 -10.31 5.90 -7.60
N SER A 213 -11.61 6.21 -7.73
CA SER A 213 -12.13 7.59 -7.87
C SER A 213 -12.45 8.32 -6.57
N ILE A 214 -12.49 7.65 -5.42
CA ILE A 214 -12.92 8.27 -4.16
C ILE A 214 -11.88 9.22 -3.58
N PHE A 215 -10.66 9.22 -4.12
CA PHE A 215 -9.58 10.09 -3.68
C PHE A 215 -9.29 11.24 -4.66
N LYS A 216 -10.35 11.84 -5.22
CA LYS A 216 -10.23 13.19 -5.79
C LYS A 216 -9.79 14.15 -4.68
N SER A 217 -8.67 14.83 -4.94
CA SER A 217 -8.12 15.86 -4.09
C SER A 217 -9.17 16.95 -3.84
N ILE A 218 -9.44 17.23 -2.57
CA ILE A 218 -9.92 18.55 -2.17
C ILE A 218 -8.73 19.50 -2.35
N THR A 219 -8.47 19.92 -3.59
CA THR A 219 -7.52 20.99 -3.91
C THR A 219 -8.13 22.06 -4.80
N ASN A 220 -9.47 22.18 -4.83
CA ASN A 220 -10.16 23.31 -5.43
C ASN A 220 -11.20 23.88 -4.45
N SER A 221 -10.74 24.55 -3.40
CA SER A 221 -11.48 25.67 -2.80
C SER A 221 -10.54 26.46 -1.91
N ASN A 222 -10.66 27.78 -2.03
CA ASN A 222 -10.05 28.83 -1.19
C ASN A 222 -8.66 29.32 -1.61
N ILE A 223 -8.58 29.92 -2.80
CA ILE A 223 -7.91 31.23 -2.92
C ILE A 223 -8.80 32.13 -3.77
N SER A 224 -9.48 33.08 -3.13
CA SER A 224 -9.89 34.33 -3.78
C SER A 224 -9.16 35.45 -3.03
N PRO A 225 -8.47 36.36 -3.73
CA PRO A 225 -7.64 37.38 -3.09
C PRO A 225 -8.51 38.47 -2.47
N PRO A 226 -8.04 39.16 -1.41
CA PRO A 226 -8.69 40.35 -0.90
C PRO A 226 -8.36 41.52 -1.84
N GLY A 227 -9.38 42.07 -2.50
CA GLY A 227 -9.30 43.30 -3.28
C GLY A 227 -10.32 44.30 -2.75
N GLU A 228 -9.82 45.33 -2.07
CA GLU A 228 -10.53 46.53 -1.65
C GLU A 228 -11.15 47.28 -2.84
N ASN A 229 -12.35 47.87 -2.67
CA ASN A 229 -12.54 49.33 -2.68
C ASN A 229 -14.02 49.77 -2.69
N THR A 230 -14.40 50.42 -1.58
CA THR A 230 -15.06 51.74 -1.46
C THR A 230 -16.16 52.22 -2.44
N SER A 231 -17.28 52.57 -1.81
CA SER A 231 -18.00 53.88 -1.87
C SER A 231 -19.31 54.03 -2.65
N HIS A 232 -20.24 54.66 -1.92
CA HIS A 232 -21.33 55.58 -2.28
C HIS A 232 -22.67 55.06 -2.85
N GLY A 233 -23.73 55.49 -2.16
CA GLY A 233 -25.10 55.55 -2.67
C GLY A 233 -26.14 55.79 -1.58
N PHE A 234 -26.21 57.01 -1.03
CA PHE A 234 -27.39 57.49 -0.30
C PHE A 234 -28.56 57.65 -1.29
N GLN A 235 -29.73 57.10 -0.96
CA GLN A 235 -31.00 57.82 -0.82
C GLN A 235 -32.04 56.91 -0.18
#